data_AF-A0A7Y2JUE4-F1
#
_entry.id   AF-A0A7Y2JUE4-F1
#
_cell.length_a   1.000
_cell.length_b   1.000
_cell.length_c   1.000
_cell.angle_alpha   90.00
_cell.angle_beta   90.00
_cell.angle_gamma   90.00
#
_symmetry.space_group_name_H-M   'P 1'
#
loop_
_entity.id
_entity.type
_entity.pdbx_description
1 polymer ?
#
loop_
_entity_poly.entity_id
_entity_poly.type
_entity_poly.pdbx_seq_one_letter_code
_entity_poly.pdbx_strand_id
1 'polypeptide(L)' 'DPLGGFTLTPPDYADLTRRLRDRLPATPIASLLEGGYNPPVMAEGVAAHVGALR' A
#
# COMPACT_ATOMS: atom_id res chain seq x y z
N ASP A 1 8.06 7.49 -8.04
CA ASP A 1 7.77 6.67 -9.23
C ASP A 1 7.94 7.53 -10.48
N PRO A 2 8.62 7.07 -11.55
CA PRO A 2 8.88 7.88 -12.74
C PRO A 2 7.63 8.17 -13.60
N LEU A 3 6.55 7.39 -13.49
CA LEU A 3 5.34 7.57 -14.28
C LEU A 3 4.23 8.28 -13.49
N GLY A 4 4.19 8.10 -12.17
CA GLY A 4 3.11 8.62 -11.33
C GLY A 4 3.21 10.11 -10.95
N GLY A 5 4.42 10.66 -10.79
CA GLY A 5 4.63 12.07 -10.42
C GLY A 5 4.13 12.50 -9.03
N PHE A 6 3.61 11.58 -8.20
CA PHE A 6 3.12 11.86 -6.84
C PHE A 6 4.23 11.82 -5.79
N THR A 7 3.92 12.40 -4.62
CA THR A 7 4.80 12.49 -3.45
C THR A 7 4.44 11.51 -2.32
N LEU A 8 3.64 10.47 -2.61
CA LEU A 8 3.33 9.44 -1.64
C LEU A 8 4.59 8.66 -1.25
N THR A 9 4.65 8.33 0.03
CA THR A 9 5.74 7.60 0.67
C THR A 9 5.26 6.21 1.08
N PRO A 10 6.16 5.24 1.32
CA PRO A 10 5.77 3.90 1.77
C PRO A 10 4.84 3.88 3.01
N PRO A 11 5.03 4.70 4.06
CA PRO A 11 4.09 4.79 5.19
C PRO A 11 2.65 5.17 4.81
N ASP A 12 2.46 5.97 3.75
CA ASP A 12 1.12 6.38 3.31
C ASP A 12 0.29 5.18 2.84
N TYR A 13 0.92 4.16 2.27
CA TYR A 13 0.24 2.91 1.90
C TYR A 13 -0.21 2.12 3.13
N ALA A 14 0.58 2.09 4.20
CA ALA A 14 0.16 1.47 5.45
C ALA A 14 -1.03 2.21 6.08
N ASP A 15 -1.00 3.55 6.08
CA ASP A 15 -2.11 4.36 6.59
C ASP A 15 -3.41 4.11 5.82
N LEU A 16 -3.37 4.14 4.48
CA LEU A 16 -4.52 3.79 3.64
C LEU A 16 -5.07 2.39 3.97
N THR A 17 -4.19 1.42 4.17
CA THR A 17 -4.58 0.04 4.49
C THR A 17 -5.30 -0.07 5.82
N ARG A 18 -4.79 0.59 6.87
CA ARG A 18 -5.44 0.59 8.19
C ARG A 18 -6.82 1.24 8.12
N ARG A 19 -6.96 2.36 7.41
CA ARG A 19 -8.27 3.01 7.19
C ARG A 19 -9.28 2.06 6.53
N LEU A 20 -8.84 1.23 5.57
CA LEU A 20 -9.68 0.21 4.96
C LEU A 20 -10.02 -0.94 5.92
N ARG A 21 -9.13 -1.31 6.85
CA ARG A 21 -9.43 -2.29 7.92
C ARG A 21 -10.40 -1.76 8.95
N ASP A 22 -10.17 -0.57 9.45
CA ASP A 22 -11.05 0.08 10.41
C ASP A 22 -12.48 0.20 9.87
N ARG A 23 -12.62 0.49 8.57
CA ARG A 23 -13.95 0.68 7.96
C ARG A 23 -14.67 -0.62 7.62
N LEU A 24 -13.95 -1.72 7.47
CA LEU A 24 -14.46 -3.02 7.02
C LEU A 24 -13.86 -4.17 7.89
N PRO A 25 -14.09 -4.17 9.21
CA PRO A 25 -13.32 -4.95 10.18
C PRO A 25 -13.46 -6.48 10.04
N ALA A 26 -14.55 -6.96 9.45
CA ALA A 26 -14.81 -8.39 9.26
C ALA A 26 -14.73 -8.85 7.79
N THR A 27 -14.41 -7.94 6.87
CA THR A 27 -14.39 -8.25 5.44
C THR A 27 -13.00 -8.75 5.04
N PRO A 28 -12.85 -9.94 4.44
CA PRO A 28 -11.56 -10.36 3.88
C PRO A 28 -11.08 -9.37 2.80
N ILE A 29 -9.80 -9.00 2.84
CA ILE A 29 -9.16 -8.22 1.77
C ILE A 29 -8.19 -9.10 1.00
N ALA A 30 -8.30 -9.06 -0.33
CA ALA A 30 -7.30 -9.55 -1.26
C ALA A 30 -6.68 -8.36 -1.99
N SER A 31 -5.35 -8.28 -1.98
CA SER A 31 -4.60 -7.21 -2.64
C SER A 31 -3.90 -7.75 -3.88
N LEU A 32 -3.89 -6.96 -4.95
CA LEU A 32 -3.18 -7.27 -6.20
C LEU A 32 -2.19 -6.14 -6.50
N LEU A 33 -0.94 -6.53 -6.76
CA LEU A 33 0.09 -5.58 -7.22
C LEU A 33 -0.11 -5.31 -8.71
N GLU A 34 -0.22 -4.04 -9.06
CA GLU A 34 -0.40 -3.58 -10.44
C GLU A 34 0.90 -2.92 -10.94
N GLY A 35 0.94 -1.58 -11.00
CA GLY A 35 2.12 -0.80 -11.37
C GLY A 35 3.06 -0.49 -10.20
N GLY A 36 4.20 0.13 -10.53
CA GLY A 36 5.27 0.44 -9.59
C GLY A 36 6.61 0.33 -10.30
N TYR A 37 7.09 1.45 -10.84
CA TYR A 37 8.19 1.48 -11.79
C TYR A 37 9.50 1.99 -11.19
N ASN A 38 9.52 2.20 -9.87
CA ASN A 38 10.73 2.34 -9.06
C ASN A 38 10.80 1.15 -8.08
N PRO A 39 11.48 0.05 -8.43
CA PRO A 39 11.39 -1.21 -7.67
C PRO A 39 11.79 -1.11 -6.19
N PRO A 40 12.86 -0.41 -5.79
CA PRO A 40 13.18 -0.23 -4.37
C PRO A 40 12.05 0.44 -3.57
N VAL A 41 11.53 1.56 -4.06
CA VAL A 41 10.46 2.30 -3.38
C VAL A 41 9.14 1.51 -3.39
N MET A 42 8.85 0.82 -4.50
CA MET A 42 7.70 -0.06 -4.61
C MET A 42 7.77 -1.20 -3.58
N ALA A 43 8.93 -1.83 -3.40
CA ALA A 43 9.10 -2.91 -2.43
C ALA A 43 8.83 -2.43 -0.99
N GLU A 44 9.31 -1.24 -0.62
CA GLU A 44 8.99 -0.64 0.68
C GLU A 44 7.49 -0.36 0.84
N GLY A 45 6.84 0.18 -0.19
CA GLY A 45 5.39 0.45 -0.17
C GLY A 45 4.54 -0.83 -0.05
N VAL A 46 4.92 -1.88 -0.78
CA VAL A 46 4.27 -3.21 -0.68
C VAL A 46 4.46 -3.80 0.72
N ALA A 47 5.67 -3.74 1.28
CA ALA A 47 5.94 -4.23 2.63
C ALA A 47 5.12 -3.46 3.68
N ALA A 48 5.03 -2.13 3.55
CA ALA A 48 4.22 -1.29 4.42
C ALA A 48 2.72 -1.64 4.34
N HIS A 49 2.18 -1.84 3.14
CA HIS A 49 0.81 -2.29 2.90
C HIS A 49 0.53 -3.67 3.55
N VAL A 50 1.34 -4.68 3.23
CA VAL A 50 1.15 -6.05 3.75
C VAL A 50 1.28 -6.09 5.27
N GLY A 51 2.22 -5.33 5.84
CA GLY A 51 2.36 -5.20 7.29
C GLY A 51 1.12 -4.62 7.98
N ALA A 52 0.35 -3.78 7.28
CA ALA A 52 -0.86 -3.14 7.76
C ALA A 52 -2.17 -3.91 7.44
N LEU A 53 -2.11 -5.00 6.66
CA LEU A 53 -3.27 -5.85 6.37
C LEU A 53 -3.68 -6.76 7.56
N ARG A 54 -2.86 -6.82 8.61
CA ARG A 54 -3.10 -7.63 9.81
C ARG A 54 -4.27 -7.14 10.63
#